data_AF-A0A809PM93-F1
#
_entry.id   AF-A0A809PM93-F1
#
_cell.length_a   1.000
_cell.length_b   1.000
_cell.length_c   1.000
_cell.angle_alpha   90.00
_cell.angle_beta   90.00
_cell.angle_gamma   90.00
#
_symmetry.space_group_name_H-M   'P 1'
#
loop_
_entity.id
_entity.type
_entity.pdbx_description
1 polymer ?
#
loop_
_entity_poly.entity_id
_entity_poly.type
_entity_poly.pdbx_seq_one_letter_code
_entity_poly.pdbx_strand_id
1 'polypeptide(L)'
;MLPALALSISYPALAANNVDQPTKTTGPIKSLAVDQKSDARYVITTVPQESAMERFEMKDAQGRNIAYVAMTDGDVGGLVFVDNKLTGAVSKQDALAFYSCRGYASATKYHWAKDANAWIDGLLAASQPTSAITLQFSGKSSWRSIVEVVNNPSLSQIGSLVDIGTNPLGILRKLNNARESMAERELFEKTRLRLMEVTTGTSEGKVAEIIKPEDVSFAVGGLVMAYPRFSIEYFIADGTVKAIQQPSFHVLSHKQAALFYVTNAKWEMCTPENWRNAMPVVNVQAPAVSTTPPAQTTEPK
;
A
#
# COMPACT_ATOMS: atom_id res chain seq x y z
N MET A 1 -72.17 6.22 -20.60
CA MET A 1 -72.50 5.62 -19.29
C MET A 1 -72.22 4.13 -19.36
N LEU A 2 -71.12 3.69 -18.76
CA LEU A 2 -70.80 2.35 -18.25
C LEU A 2 -69.51 2.50 -17.43
N PRO A 3 -69.35 1.82 -16.28
CA PRO A 3 -68.44 2.23 -15.22
C PRO A 3 -67.07 1.54 -15.28
N ALA A 4 -66.11 2.19 -14.61
CA ALA A 4 -64.74 1.75 -14.40
C ALA A 4 -64.65 0.52 -13.48
N LEU A 5 -63.84 -0.46 -13.89
CA LEU A 5 -63.36 -1.56 -13.04
C LEU A 5 -61.85 -1.38 -12.84
N ALA A 6 -61.49 -0.92 -11.65
CA ALA A 6 -60.11 -0.89 -11.17
C ALA A 6 -59.74 -2.29 -10.66
N LEU A 7 -58.78 -2.94 -11.33
CA LEU A 7 -58.14 -4.16 -10.87
C LEU A 7 -57.04 -3.81 -9.88
N SER A 8 -57.31 -4.02 -8.59
CA SER A 8 -56.33 -4.03 -7.51
C SER A 8 -55.52 -5.33 -7.56
N ILE A 9 -54.30 -5.25 -8.07
CA ILE A 9 -53.31 -6.34 -7.98
C ILE A 9 -52.55 -6.15 -6.67
N SER A 10 -52.83 -7.02 -5.70
CA SER A 10 -52.07 -7.14 -4.47
C SER A 10 -50.72 -7.81 -4.76
N TYR A 11 -49.62 -7.08 -4.65
CA TYR A 11 -48.28 -7.66 -4.65
C TYR A 11 -47.99 -8.26 -3.26
N PRO A 12 -47.62 -9.54 -3.14
CA PRO A 12 -47.07 -10.04 -1.88
C PRO A 12 -45.72 -9.36 -1.64
N ALA A 13 -45.56 -8.80 -0.44
CA ALA A 13 -44.29 -8.23 0.01
C ALA A 13 -43.21 -9.31 -0.04
N LEU A 14 -42.25 -9.16 -0.94
CA LEU A 14 -41.02 -9.95 -0.91
C LEU A 14 -40.31 -9.62 0.40
N ALA A 15 -40.28 -10.61 1.29
CA ALA A 15 -39.43 -10.63 2.46
C ALA A 15 -38.00 -10.30 2.02
N ALA A 16 -37.47 -9.21 2.55
CA ALA A 16 -36.06 -8.87 2.44
C ALA A 16 -35.26 -10.01 3.09
N ASN A 17 -34.70 -10.89 2.27
CA ASN A 17 -33.61 -11.74 2.71
C ASN A 17 -32.44 -10.80 3.02
N ASN A 18 -32.32 -10.44 4.30
CA ASN A 18 -31.10 -9.91 4.89
C ASN A 18 -30.00 -10.96 4.68
N VAL A 19 -29.32 -10.88 3.55
CA VAL A 19 -27.93 -11.34 3.47
C VAL A 19 -27.20 -10.37 4.38
N ASP A 20 -26.79 -10.85 5.55
CA ASP A 20 -25.95 -10.12 6.50
C ASP A 20 -24.78 -9.47 5.75
N GLN A 21 -24.91 -8.19 5.43
CA GLN A 21 -23.76 -7.35 5.17
C GLN A 21 -22.93 -7.39 6.46
N PRO A 22 -21.63 -7.75 6.41
CA PRO A 22 -20.82 -7.73 7.60
C PRO A 22 -20.90 -6.33 8.22
N THR A 23 -21.40 -6.28 9.45
CA THR A 23 -21.49 -5.07 10.25
C THR A 23 -20.10 -4.44 10.26
N LYS A 24 -20.02 -3.19 9.79
CA LYS A 24 -18.79 -2.39 9.75
C LYS A 24 -18.16 -2.40 11.15
N THR A 25 -17.12 -3.21 11.34
CA THR A 25 -16.42 -3.33 12.61
C THR A 25 -15.80 -1.98 12.91
N THR A 26 -16.34 -1.25 13.90
CA THR A 26 -15.90 0.10 14.29
C THR A 26 -14.61 0.09 15.14
N GLY A 27 -13.87 -1.02 15.14
CA GLY A 27 -12.58 -1.17 15.81
C GLY A 27 -11.43 -1.38 14.82
N PRO A 28 -10.18 -1.08 15.22
CA PRO A 28 -9.02 -1.34 14.36
C PRO A 28 -8.94 -2.83 14.03
N ILE A 29 -8.78 -3.14 12.75
CA ILE A 29 -8.55 -4.51 12.28
C ILE A 29 -7.20 -4.95 12.85
N LYS A 30 -7.21 -5.98 13.69
CA LYS A 30 -6.00 -6.50 14.35
C LYS A 30 -5.32 -7.61 13.55
N SER A 31 -6.10 -8.33 12.75
CA SER A 31 -5.60 -9.41 11.91
C SER A 31 -6.49 -9.62 10.69
N LEU A 32 -5.91 -10.23 9.66
CA LEU A 32 -6.61 -10.62 8.44
C LEU A 32 -6.12 -11.99 7.99
N ALA A 33 -7.01 -12.98 7.95
CA ALA A 33 -6.74 -14.27 7.34
C ALA A 33 -6.84 -14.14 5.82
N VAL A 34 -5.83 -14.63 5.11
CA VAL A 34 -5.74 -14.59 3.65
C VAL A 34 -5.41 -15.99 3.17
N ASP A 35 -6.18 -16.47 2.20
CA ASP A 35 -5.99 -17.77 1.56
C ASP A 35 -6.25 -17.68 0.04
N GLN A 36 -6.20 -18.82 -0.65
CA GLN A 36 -6.46 -18.89 -2.09
C GLN A 36 -7.91 -18.54 -2.50
N LYS A 37 -8.85 -18.45 -1.55
CA LYS A 37 -10.24 -18.04 -1.80
C LYS A 37 -10.46 -16.56 -1.55
N SER A 38 -9.50 -15.90 -0.91
CA SER A 38 -9.54 -14.47 -0.61
C SER A 38 -9.32 -13.66 -1.88
N ASP A 39 -10.21 -12.70 -2.14
CA ASP A 39 -10.06 -11.79 -3.27
C ASP A 39 -8.93 -10.78 -3.01
N ALA A 40 -8.02 -10.65 -3.96
CA ALA A 40 -6.85 -9.79 -3.83
C ALA A 40 -7.20 -8.32 -3.57
N ARG A 41 -8.24 -7.81 -4.23
CA ARG A 41 -8.65 -6.41 -4.09
C ARG A 41 -9.29 -6.17 -2.73
N TYR A 42 -10.08 -7.13 -2.22
CA TYR A 42 -10.56 -7.10 -0.84
C TYR A 42 -9.38 -7.05 0.15
N VAL A 43 -8.36 -7.89 -0.02
CA VAL A 43 -7.18 -7.89 0.87
C VAL A 43 -6.45 -6.55 0.81
N ILE A 44 -6.08 -6.08 -0.38
CA ILE A 44 -5.36 -4.81 -0.60
C ILE A 44 -6.08 -3.62 0.04
N THR A 45 -7.41 -3.58 -0.07
CA THR A 45 -8.22 -2.47 0.45
C THR A 45 -8.56 -2.60 1.93
N THR A 46 -8.45 -3.80 2.50
CA THR A 46 -8.73 -4.09 3.92
C THR A 46 -7.49 -3.97 4.80
N VAL A 47 -6.29 -4.22 4.27
CA VAL A 47 -5.03 -3.94 5.00
C VAL A 47 -5.03 -2.47 5.43
N PRO A 48 -4.81 -2.15 6.72
CA PRO A 48 -4.75 -0.76 7.18
C PRO A 48 -3.61 0.02 6.50
N GLN A 49 -3.80 1.32 6.26
CA GLN A 49 -2.81 2.15 5.56
C GLN A 49 -1.48 2.22 6.32
N GLU A 50 -1.52 2.24 7.64
CA GLU A 50 -0.35 2.23 8.53
C GLU A 50 0.43 0.91 8.49
N SER A 51 -0.24 -0.19 8.15
CA SER A 51 0.35 -1.53 8.08
C SER A 51 0.90 -1.86 6.70
N ALA A 52 0.59 -1.03 5.69
CA ALA A 52 1.07 -1.22 4.32
C ALA A 52 2.21 -0.26 4.00
N MET A 53 3.36 -0.80 3.61
CA MET A 53 4.45 0.00 3.06
C MET A 53 4.08 0.48 1.66
N GLU A 54 3.47 -0.42 0.88
CA GLU A 54 2.91 -0.09 -0.43
C GLU A 54 1.90 -1.14 -0.91
N ARG A 55 1.15 -0.77 -1.94
CA ARG A 55 0.20 -1.59 -2.68
C ARG A 55 0.29 -1.24 -4.14
N PHE A 56 0.18 -2.24 -5.00
CA PHE A 56 -0.08 -1.97 -6.41
C PHE A 56 -0.93 -3.05 -7.06
N GLU A 57 -1.59 -2.65 -8.14
CA GLU A 57 -2.33 -3.51 -9.05
C GLU A 57 -1.90 -3.20 -10.48
N MET A 58 -1.61 -4.22 -11.28
CA MET A 58 -1.30 -4.04 -12.71
C MET A 58 -1.58 -5.32 -13.50
N LYS A 59 -1.50 -5.23 -14.83
CA LYS A 59 -1.49 -6.43 -15.70
C LYS A 59 -0.07 -6.79 -16.09
N ASP A 60 0.27 -8.07 -16.01
CA ASP A 60 1.54 -8.56 -16.53
C ASP A 60 1.54 -8.67 -18.07
N ALA A 61 2.66 -9.13 -18.63
CA ALA A 61 2.83 -9.29 -20.08
C ALA A 61 1.83 -10.31 -20.69
N GLN A 62 1.30 -11.23 -19.88
CA GLN A 62 0.30 -12.22 -20.29
C GLN A 62 -1.14 -11.70 -20.09
N GLY A 63 -1.31 -10.49 -19.57
CA GLY A 63 -2.61 -9.86 -19.31
C GLY A 63 -3.28 -10.33 -18.02
N ARG A 64 -2.59 -11.10 -17.18
CA ARG A 64 -3.10 -11.56 -15.86
C ARG A 64 -3.11 -10.40 -14.88
N ASN A 65 -4.06 -10.40 -13.95
CA ASN A 65 -4.10 -9.37 -12.92
C ASN A 65 -3.09 -9.71 -11.82
N ILE A 66 -2.14 -8.81 -11.59
CA ILE A 66 -1.17 -8.94 -10.52
C ILE A 66 -1.48 -7.89 -9.46
N ALA A 67 -1.64 -8.36 -8.24
CA ALA A 67 -1.89 -7.53 -7.07
C ALA A 67 -0.80 -7.79 -6.03
N TYR A 68 -0.32 -6.74 -5.39
CA TYR A 68 0.71 -6.83 -4.36
C TYR A 68 0.42 -5.88 -3.21
N VAL A 69 0.73 -6.32 -2.00
CA VAL A 69 0.78 -5.47 -0.82
C VAL A 69 2.00 -5.83 0.00
N ALA A 70 2.84 -4.83 0.28
CA ALA A 70 3.97 -4.94 1.20
C ALA A 70 3.56 -4.47 2.59
N MET A 71 4.04 -5.16 3.62
CA MET A 71 3.73 -4.84 5.01
C MET A 71 4.87 -4.06 5.67
N THR A 72 4.53 -3.11 6.53
CA THR A 72 5.46 -2.49 7.49
C THR A 72 5.66 -3.37 8.73
N ASP A 73 4.59 -4.06 9.14
CA ASP A 73 4.50 -4.86 10.36
C ASP A 73 4.41 -6.37 10.08
N GLY A 74 4.46 -7.19 11.13
CA GLY A 74 4.27 -8.65 11.07
C GLY A 74 5.54 -9.41 10.69
N ASP A 75 5.45 -10.69 10.31
CA ASP A 75 6.62 -11.51 9.94
C ASP A 75 6.81 -11.61 8.40
N VAL A 76 5.83 -11.15 7.65
CA VAL A 76 5.76 -11.26 6.18
C VAL A 76 6.13 -9.92 5.57
N GLY A 77 6.97 -9.91 4.54
CA GLY A 77 7.32 -8.67 3.83
C GLY A 77 6.24 -8.20 2.88
N GLY A 78 5.56 -9.13 2.20
CA GLY A 78 4.44 -8.80 1.34
C GLY A 78 3.74 -10.03 0.77
N LEU A 79 2.55 -9.82 0.21
CA LEU A 79 1.74 -10.86 -0.41
C LEU A 79 1.57 -10.57 -1.90
N VAL A 80 1.71 -11.59 -2.72
CA VAL A 80 1.57 -11.54 -4.18
C VAL A 80 0.34 -12.35 -4.59
N PHE A 81 -0.50 -11.73 -5.41
CA PHE A 81 -1.72 -12.31 -5.96
C PHE A 81 -1.65 -12.34 -7.48
N VAL A 82 -2.10 -13.43 -8.07
CA VAL A 82 -2.25 -13.60 -9.52
C VAL A 82 -3.69 -14.00 -9.80
N ASP A 83 -4.35 -13.29 -10.71
CA ASP A 83 -5.77 -13.46 -11.06
C ASP A 83 -6.67 -13.53 -9.81
N ASN A 84 -6.43 -12.56 -8.92
CA ASN A 84 -7.11 -12.37 -7.64
C ASN A 84 -6.92 -13.49 -6.60
N LYS A 85 -5.97 -14.40 -6.80
CA LYS A 85 -5.70 -15.50 -5.86
C LYS A 85 -4.32 -15.37 -5.21
N LEU A 86 -4.24 -15.65 -3.92
CA LEU A 86 -2.97 -15.71 -3.21
C LEU A 86 -2.05 -16.72 -3.89
N THR A 87 -0.89 -16.24 -4.35
CA THR A 87 0.10 -17.05 -5.06
C THR A 87 1.36 -17.25 -4.22
N GLY A 88 1.80 -16.20 -3.53
CA GLY A 88 3.00 -16.29 -2.71
C GLY A 88 3.20 -15.14 -1.75
N ALA A 89 4.21 -15.28 -0.92
CA ALA A 89 4.67 -14.27 0.02
C ALA A 89 6.14 -13.94 -0.25
N VAL A 90 6.53 -12.71 0.03
CA VAL A 90 7.94 -12.26 -0.05
C VAL A 90 8.47 -11.96 1.35
N SER A 91 9.77 -12.15 1.55
CA SER A 91 10.45 -11.83 2.80
C SER A 91 10.44 -10.32 3.07
N LYS A 92 10.63 -9.90 4.32
CA LYS A 92 10.76 -8.47 4.67
C LYS A 92 11.92 -7.80 3.94
N GLN A 93 13.05 -8.49 3.83
CA GLN A 93 14.22 -7.96 3.16
C GLN A 93 13.94 -7.75 1.67
N ASP A 94 13.29 -8.72 1.02
CA ASP A 94 12.93 -8.59 -0.39
C ASP A 94 11.86 -7.52 -0.61
N ALA A 95 10.84 -7.42 0.25
CA ALA A 95 9.84 -6.36 0.16
C ALA A 95 10.47 -4.96 0.28
N LEU A 96 11.37 -4.77 1.25
CA LEU A 96 12.10 -3.53 1.43
C LEU A 96 13.00 -3.23 0.22
N ALA A 97 13.71 -4.25 -0.29
CA ALA A 97 14.54 -4.12 -1.48
C ALA A 97 13.72 -3.67 -2.69
N PHE A 98 12.57 -4.32 -2.91
CA PHE A 98 11.67 -4.07 -4.01
C PHE A 98 11.08 -2.65 -3.95
N TYR A 99 10.59 -2.23 -2.78
CA TYR A 99 10.07 -0.89 -2.52
C TYR A 99 11.15 0.18 -2.77
N SER A 100 12.31 0.02 -2.12
CA SER A 100 13.40 0.99 -2.17
C SER A 100 13.96 1.14 -3.58
N CYS A 101 14.15 0.03 -4.30
CA CYS A 101 14.69 0.08 -5.66
C CYS A 101 13.71 0.65 -6.69
N ARG A 102 12.40 0.38 -6.59
CA ARG A 102 11.41 1.02 -7.47
C ARG A 102 11.26 2.51 -7.18
N GLY A 103 11.36 2.91 -5.92
CA GLY A 103 11.41 4.31 -5.51
C GLY A 103 12.65 5.02 -6.05
N TYR A 104 13.84 4.43 -5.87
CA TYR A 104 15.10 4.94 -6.42
C TYR A 104 15.06 5.07 -7.95
N ALA A 105 14.57 4.05 -8.66
CA ALA A 105 14.42 4.09 -10.10
C ALA A 105 13.50 5.24 -10.55
N SER A 106 12.38 5.43 -9.85
CA SER A 106 11.43 6.52 -10.11
C SER A 106 12.02 7.91 -9.82
N ALA A 107 12.91 8.02 -8.82
CA ALA A 107 13.54 9.27 -8.44
C ALA A 107 14.72 9.69 -9.34
N THR A 108 15.42 8.72 -9.96
CA THR A 108 16.71 8.98 -10.63
C THR A 108 16.75 8.66 -12.12
N LYS A 109 15.81 7.85 -12.62
CA LYS A 109 15.77 7.42 -14.02
C LYS A 109 14.46 7.85 -14.67
N TYR A 110 13.45 7.00 -14.56
CA TYR A 110 12.11 7.17 -15.08
C TYR A 110 11.15 6.45 -14.15
N HIS A 111 9.86 6.78 -14.25
CA HIS A 111 8.83 6.14 -13.45
C HIS A 111 8.88 4.61 -13.56
N TRP A 112 8.91 3.90 -12.43
CA TRP A 112 9.12 2.44 -12.38
C TRP A 112 8.16 1.65 -13.30
N ALA A 113 6.92 2.15 -13.45
CA ALA A 113 5.89 1.48 -14.22
C ALA A 113 6.17 1.42 -15.74
N LYS A 114 7.20 2.13 -16.24
CA LYS A 114 7.70 1.91 -17.60
C LYS A 114 8.15 0.46 -17.81
N ASP A 115 8.84 -0.12 -16.83
CA ASP A 115 9.35 -1.49 -16.89
C ASP A 115 8.55 -2.43 -15.99
N ALA A 116 7.25 -2.13 -15.80
CA ALA A 116 6.43 -2.78 -14.79
C ALA A 116 6.43 -4.31 -14.91
N ASN A 117 6.40 -4.84 -16.14
CA ASN A 117 6.47 -6.28 -16.40
C ASN A 117 7.77 -6.90 -15.88
N ALA A 118 8.92 -6.28 -16.15
CA ALA A 118 10.21 -6.78 -15.70
C ALA A 118 10.31 -6.75 -14.16
N TRP A 119 9.78 -5.71 -13.52
CA TRP A 119 9.71 -5.64 -12.06
C TRP A 119 8.84 -6.76 -11.48
N ILE A 120 7.70 -7.06 -12.10
CA ILE A 120 6.81 -8.15 -11.69
C ILE A 120 7.46 -9.51 -11.85
N ASP A 121 8.14 -9.77 -12.95
CA ASP A 121 8.79 -11.05 -13.18
C ASP A 121 9.82 -11.33 -12.06
N GLY A 122 10.59 -10.30 -11.67
CA GLY A 122 11.48 -10.37 -10.52
C GLY A 122 10.75 -10.61 -9.19
N LEU A 123 9.62 -9.93 -8.96
CA LEU A 123 8.80 -10.12 -7.75
C LEU A 123 8.22 -11.54 -7.66
N LEU A 124 7.66 -12.05 -8.76
CA LEU A 124 7.10 -13.41 -8.83
C LEU A 124 8.20 -14.46 -8.60
N ALA A 125 9.39 -14.27 -9.18
CA ALA A 125 10.53 -15.15 -8.94
C ALA A 125 11.06 -15.08 -7.50
N ALA A 126 10.91 -13.95 -6.81
CA ALA A 126 11.27 -13.80 -5.40
C ALA A 126 10.22 -14.41 -4.45
N SER A 127 8.97 -14.52 -4.91
CA SER A 127 7.85 -14.98 -4.08
C SER A 127 7.97 -16.47 -3.75
N GLN A 128 7.74 -16.81 -2.48
CA GLN A 128 7.63 -18.17 -2.01
C GLN A 128 6.17 -18.61 -2.05
N PRO A 129 5.83 -19.74 -2.70
CA PRO A 129 4.46 -20.23 -2.77
C PRO A 129 3.82 -20.33 -1.38
N THR A 130 2.62 -19.75 -1.22
CA THR A 130 1.90 -19.72 0.05
C THR A 130 0.41 -19.92 -0.22
N SER A 131 -0.23 -20.85 0.51
CA SER A 131 -1.66 -21.17 0.33
C SER A 131 -2.58 -20.47 1.32
N ALA A 132 -2.06 -20.14 2.51
CA ALA A 132 -2.78 -19.41 3.54
C ALA A 132 -1.80 -18.69 4.47
N ILE A 133 -2.22 -17.53 4.98
CA ILE A 133 -1.44 -16.72 5.91
C ILE A 133 -2.35 -15.83 6.74
N THR A 134 -1.96 -15.55 7.98
CA THR A 134 -2.67 -14.59 8.83
C THR A 134 -1.78 -13.37 9.02
N LEU A 135 -2.21 -12.24 8.47
CA LEU A 135 -1.59 -10.95 8.72
C LEU A 135 -1.95 -10.49 10.13
N GLN A 136 -0.96 -9.97 10.85
CA GLN A 136 -1.12 -9.36 12.17
C GLN A 136 -0.77 -7.88 12.06
N PHE A 137 -1.64 -7.02 12.57
CA PHE A 137 -1.48 -5.58 12.51
C PHE A 137 -1.21 -5.04 13.90
N SER A 138 -0.17 -4.21 14.03
CA SER A 138 0.26 -3.68 15.33
C SER A 138 -0.77 -2.73 15.95
N GLY A 139 -1.66 -2.15 15.14
CA GLY A 139 -2.62 -1.12 15.56
C GLY A 139 -1.95 0.20 15.98
N LYS A 140 -0.64 0.38 15.72
CA LYS A 140 0.05 1.65 15.94
C LYS A 140 -0.41 2.65 14.87
N SER A 141 -1.10 3.72 15.27
CA SER A 141 -1.54 4.77 14.35
C SER A 141 -0.37 5.47 13.65
N SER A 142 -0.55 5.86 12.38
CA SER A 142 0.47 6.40 11.46
C SER A 142 1.36 7.50 12.04
N TRP A 143 0.89 8.28 13.01
CA TRP A 143 1.69 9.31 13.68
C TRP A 143 2.84 8.75 14.51
N ARG A 144 2.69 7.58 15.15
CA ARG A 144 3.79 6.98 15.92
C ARG A 144 4.81 6.30 15.01
N SER A 145 4.39 5.68 13.89
CA SER A 145 5.33 5.09 12.91
C SER A 145 6.12 6.16 12.16
N ILE A 146 5.51 7.28 11.77
CA ILE A 146 6.25 8.40 11.15
C ILE A 146 7.24 9.01 12.15
N VAL A 147 6.85 9.16 13.43
CA VAL A 147 7.76 9.65 14.48
C VAL A 147 8.86 8.63 14.82
N GLU A 148 8.60 7.32 14.81
CA GLU A 148 9.63 6.27 14.98
C GLU A 148 10.60 6.23 13.78
N VAL A 149 10.12 6.46 12.54
CA VAL A 149 10.96 6.57 11.34
C VAL A 149 11.79 7.86 11.34
N VAL A 150 11.22 8.99 11.77
CA VAL A 150 11.93 10.28 11.91
C VAL A 150 12.95 10.24 13.06
N ASN A 151 12.68 9.48 14.12
CA ASN A 151 13.59 9.28 15.25
C ASN A 151 14.63 8.17 15.02
N ASN A 152 14.76 7.65 13.80
CA ASN A 152 15.88 6.78 13.47
C ASN A 152 17.19 7.58 13.60
N PRO A 153 18.14 7.17 14.46
CA PRO A 153 19.39 7.91 14.70
C PRO A 153 20.29 8.00 13.45
N SER A 154 19.98 7.29 12.37
CA SER A 154 20.63 7.45 11.06
C SER A 154 20.06 8.60 10.20
N LEU A 155 18.81 9.02 10.46
CA LEU A 155 18.15 10.14 9.77
C LEU A 155 18.27 11.47 10.55
N SER A 156 18.57 11.42 11.85
CA SER A 156 18.80 12.62 12.67
C SER A 156 20.02 13.45 12.24
N GLN A 157 20.92 12.88 11.43
CA GLN A 157 22.08 13.60 10.88
C GLN A 157 21.74 14.45 9.64
N ILE A 158 20.55 14.30 9.06
CA ILE A 158 20.06 15.11 7.92
C ILE A 158 19.21 16.31 8.40
N GLY A 159 18.93 16.39 9.71
CA GLY A 159 18.01 17.35 10.33
C GLY A 159 18.49 18.80 10.46
N SER A 160 19.42 19.29 9.65
CA SER A 160 19.89 20.70 9.73
C SER A 160 19.37 21.62 8.61
N LEU A 161 18.47 21.17 7.75
CA LEU A 161 17.98 21.96 6.61
C LEU A 161 16.46 21.88 6.39
N VAL A 162 15.67 21.97 7.47
CA VAL A 162 14.25 22.33 7.35
C VAL A 162 13.92 23.35 8.42
N ASP A 163 14.13 24.61 8.07
CA ASP A 163 13.63 25.74 8.84
C ASP A 163 12.38 26.31 8.17
N ILE A 164 11.38 26.58 9.02
CA ILE A 164 10.24 27.48 8.85
C ILE A 164 9.01 26.95 8.09
N GLY A 165 7.94 26.69 8.85
CA GLY A 165 6.65 27.27 8.48
C GLY A 165 5.35 26.54 8.80
N THR A 166 5.09 26.08 10.03
CA THR A 166 3.71 26.09 10.58
C THR A 166 3.71 26.19 12.10
N ASN A 167 3.22 27.32 12.61
CA ASN A 167 3.09 27.66 14.02
C ASN A 167 1.96 26.83 14.70
N PRO A 168 2.21 26.16 15.85
CA PRO A 168 1.25 25.30 16.55
C PRO A 168 -0.02 26.01 17.06
N LEU A 169 -0.02 27.33 17.15
CA LEU A 169 -1.12 28.11 17.74
C LEU A 169 -2.35 28.27 16.83
N GLY A 170 -2.25 27.90 15.55
CA GLY A 170 -3.37 27.92 14.59
C GLY A 170 -4.43 26.82 14.81
N ILE A 171 -4.14 25.84 15.67
CA ILE A 171 -5.02 24.69 15.94
C ILE A 171 -6.25 25.11 16.76
N LEU A 172 -6.13 26.13 17.62
CA LEU A 172 -7.22 26.56 18.50
C LEU A 172 -8.33 27.35 17.80
N ARG A 173 -8.10 27.86 16.59
CA ARG A 173 -9.10 28.65 15.83
C ARG A 173 -10.03 27.79 14.96
N LYS A 174 -9.78 26.49 14.83
CA LYS A 174 -10.55 25.56 13.95
C LYS A 174 -11.78 24.92 14.60
N LEU A 175 -12.15 25.31 15.83
CA LEU A 175 -13.34 24.77 16.52
C LEU A 175 -14.68 25.38 16.08
N ASN A 176 -14.69 26.39 15.20
CA ASN A 176 -15.92 26.99 14.65
C ASN A 176 -16.30 26.52 13.23
N ASN A 177 -15.48 25.69 12.54
CA ASN A 177 -15.76 25.23 11.16
C ASN A 177 -16.27 23.77 11.10
N ALA A 178 -16.89 23.26 12.17
CA ALA A 178 -17.28 21.85 12.30
C ALA A 178 -18.42 21.38 11.36
N ARG A 179 -19.10 22.30 10.65
CA ARG A 179 -20.13 21.96 9.65
C ARG A 179 -19.61 21.98 8.20
N GLU A 180 -18.68 22.86 7.86
CA GLU A 180 -18.00 22.82 6.55
C GLU A 180 -17.12 21.56 6.41
N SER A 181 -16.57 21.07 7.52
CA SER A 181 -15.72 19.87 7.52
C SER A 181 -16.47 18.55 7.27
N MET A 182 -17.78 18.47 7.51
CA MET A 182 -18.54 17.23 7.28
C MET A 182 -18.81 17.01 5.79
N ALA A 183 -19.26 18.04 5.08
CA ALA A 183 -19.51 17.96 3.64
C ALA A 183 -18.20 17.75 2.85
N GLU A 184 -17.12 18.43 3.24
CA GLU A 184 -15.79 18.19 2.67
C GLU A 184 -15.28 16.78 2.93
N ARG A 185 -15.48 16.26 4.16
CA ARG A 185 -15.11 14.89 4.51
C ARG A 185 -15.94 13.86 3.76
N GLU A 186 -17.23 14.09 3.61
CA GLU A 186 -18.12 13.22 2.83
C GLU A 186 -17.71 13.20 1.36
N LEU A 187 -17.46 14.37 0.76
CA LEU A 187 -16.97 14.47 -0.61
C LEU A 187 -15.61 13.80 -0.79
N PHE A 188 -14.70 13.99 0.18
CA PHE A 188 -13.41 13.32 0.18
C PHE A 188 -13.57 11.79 0.22
N GLU A 189 -14.36 11.26 1.15
CA GLU A 189 -14.60 9.81 1.25
C GLU A 189 -15.29 9.27 0.00
N LYS A 190 -16.29 9.97 -0.53
CA LYS A 190 -16.98 9.59 -1.78
C LYS A 190 -16.00 9.54 -2.96
N THR A 191 -15.13 10.55 -3.08
CA THR A 191 -14.13 10.61 -4.14
C THR A 191 -13.09 9.51 -3.98
N ARG A 192 -12.62 9.28 -2.74
CA ARG A 192 -11.71 8.19 -2.40
C ARG A 192 -12.29 6.83 -2.80
N LEU A 193 -13.56 6.57 -2.48
CA LEU A 193 -14.23 5.32 -2.85
C LEU A 193 -14.32 5.15 -4.37
N ARG A 194 -14.69 6.19 -5.12
CA ARG A 194 -14.71 6.14 -6.59
C ARG A 194 -13.31 5.89 -7.19
N LEU A 195 -12.27 6.52 -6.64
CA LEU A 195 -10.89 6.26 -7.06
C LEU A 195 -10.52 4.79 -6.76
N MET A 196 -10.93 4.24 -5.63
CA MET A 196 -10.75 2.83 -5.29
C MET A 196 -11.59 1.86 -6.13
N GLU A 197 -12.52 2.32 -6.97
CA GLU A 197 -13.23 1.50 -7.95
C GLU A 197 -12.47 1.38 -9.28
N VAL A 198 -11.47 2.25 -9.51
CA VAL A 198 -10.64 2.21 -10.72
C VAL A 198 -9.81 0.93 -10.73
N THR A 199 -9.92 0.15 -11.81
CA THR A 199 -9.15 -1.07 -12.03
C THR A 199 -8.19 -0.91 -13.21
N THR A 200 -7.27 -1.86 -13.35
CA THR A 200 -6.44 -1.96 -14.55
C THR A 200 -7.31 -2.17 -15.79
N GLY A 201 -7.02 -1.44 -16.87
CA GLY A 201 -7.84 -1.36 -18.08
C GLY A 201 -8.94 -0.30 -18.05
N THR A 202 -9.18 0.39 -16.93
CA THR A 202 -10.04 1.59 -16.91
C THR A 202 -9.47 2.64 -17.85
N SER A 203 -10.31 3.29 -18.65
CA SER A 203 -9.84 4.35 -19.56
C SER A 203 -9.42 5.60 -18.81
N GLU A 204 -8.43 6.33 -19.35
CA GLU A 204 -7.97 7.62 -18.82
C GLU A 204 -9.14 8.58 -18.58
N GLY A 205 -10.04 8.72 -19.56
CA GLY A 205 -11.21 9.60 -19.45
C GLY A 205 -12.10 9.28 -18.26
N LYS A 206 -12.34 7.99 -17.97
CA LYS A 206 -13.14 7.57 -16.80
C LYS A 206 -12.46 7.92 -15.48
N VAL A 207 -11.13 7.85 -15.42
CA VAL A 207 -10.38 8.27 -14.22
C VAL A 207 -10.51 9.79 -14.04
N ALA A 208 -10.32 10.56 -15.12
CA ALA A 208 -10.44 12.02 -15.09
C ALA A 208 -11.87 12.53 -14.78
N GLU A 209 -12.91 11.75 -15.11
CA GLU A 209 -14.31 12.01 -14.75
C GLU A 209 -14.61 11.86 -13.25
N ILE A 210 -13.80 11.08 -12.51
CA ILE A 210 -13.94 10.99 -11.05
C ILE A 210 -13.52 12.32 -10.43
N ILE A 211 -12.28 12.72 -10.72
CA ILE A 211 -11.67 13.99 -10.38
C ILE A 211 -10.46 14.20 -11.28
N LYS A 212 -10.19 15.45 -11.67
CA LYS A 212 -8.98 15.79 -12.42
C LYS A 212 -7.72 15.44 -11.60
N PRO A 213 -6.65 14.95 -12.25
CA PRO A 213 -5.40 14.68 -11.54
C PRO A 213 -4.87 15.96 -10.92
N GLU A 214 -4.38 15.84 -9.69
CA GLU A 214 -3.81 16.95 -8.93
C GLU A 214 -2.36 17.21 -9.34
N ASP A 215 -1.67 16.16 -9.80
CA ASP A 215 -0.32 16.20 -10.33
C ASP A 215 -0.23 15.24 -11.52
N VAL A 216 0.47 15.66 -12.57
CA VAL A 216 0.58 14.92 -13.82
C VAL A 216 2.02 14.94 -14.30
N SER A 217 2.55 13.76 -14.61
CA SER A 217 3.88 13.62 -15.20
C SER A 217 3.82 12.83 -16.49
N PHE A 218 4.43 13.38 -17.54
CA PHE A 218 4.63 12.69 -18.79
C PHE A 218 5.86 11.78 -18.63
N ALA A 219 5.61 10.49 -18.43
CA ALA A 219 6.65 9.49 -18.26
C ALA A 219 6.99 8.84 -19.61
N VAL A 220 8.19 8.27 -19.72
CA VAL A 220 8.52 7.50 -20.93
C VAL A 220 7.55 6.32 -21.03
N GLY A 221 6.82 6.24 -22.14
CA GLY A 221 5.84 5.17 -22.39
C GLY A 221 4.45 5.41 -21.79
N GLY A 222 4.17 6.57 -21.19
CA GLY A 222 2.84 6.84 -20.64
C GLY A 222 2.68 8.14 -19.87
N LEU A 223 1.60 8.21 -19.10
CA LEU A 223 1.19 9.33 -18.27
C LEU A 223 1.04 8.84 -16.83
N VAL A 224 1.59 9.56 -15.86
CA VAL A 224 1.24 9.36 -14.45
C VAL A 224 0.19 10.39 -14.07
N MET A 225 -0.99 9.93 -13.70
CA MET A 225 -2.03 10.73 -13.06
C MET A 225 -1.96 10.48 -11.55
N ALA A 226 -1.45 11.45 -10.80
CA ALA A 226 -1.28 11.35 -9.36
C ALA A 226 -2.35 12.16 -8.60
N TYR A 227 -2.75 11.59 -7.48
CA TYR A 227 -3.75 12.12 -6.56
C TYR A 227 -3.18 12.13 -5.14
N PRO A 228 -2.18 13.01 -4.85
CA PRO A 228 -1.52 13.08 -3.55
C PRO A 228 -2.47 13.10 -2.36
N ARG A 229 -3.59 13.84 -2.44
CA ARG A 229 -4.59 13.91 -1.36
C ARG A 229 -5.20 12.55 -1.02
N PHE A 230 -5.24 11.63 -1.98
CA PHE A 230 -5.79 10.28 -1.83
C PHE A 230 -4.70 9.21 -1.77
N SER A 231 -3.41 9.60 -1.76
CA SER A 231 -2.25 8.69 -1.74
C SER A 231 -2.33 7.60 -2.80
N ILE A 232 -2.74 7.95 -4.02
CA ILE A 232 -2.85 7.02 -5.15
C ILE A 232 -2.34 7.67 -6.43
N GLU A 233 -1.79 6.86 -7.31
CA GLU A 233 -1.51 7.24 -8.69
C GLU A 233 -1.92 6.13 -9.65
N TYR A 234 -2.14 6.54 -10.89
CA TYR A 234 -2.38 5.65 -12.01
C TYR A 234 -1.33 5.91 -13.07
N PHE A 235 -0.63 4.86 -13.49
CA PHE A 235 0.16 4.88 -14.70
C PHE A 235 -0.72 4.47 -15.88
N ILE A 236 -0.81 5.34 -16.87
CA ILE A 236 -1.67 5.21 -18.04
C ILE A 236 -0.79 5.07 -19.27
N ALA A 237 -1.07 4.05 -20.06
CA ALA A 237 -0.51 3.90 -21.40
C ALA A 237 -1.61 3.39 -22.34
N ASP A 238 -1.51 3.72 -23.62
CA ASP A 238 -2.53 3.38 -24.62
C ASP A 238 -3.97 3.79 -24.20
N GLY A 239 -4.10 4.92 -23.51
CA GLY A 239 -5.38 5.46 -23.03
C GLY A 239 -6.05 4.68 -21.89
N THR A 240 -5.36 3.74 -21.26
CA THR A 240 -5.89 2.92 -20.16
C THR A 240 -4.93 2.81 -18.98
N VAL A 241 -5.48 2.61 -17.79
CA VAL A 241 -4.73 2.35 -16.56
C VAL A 241 -3.99 1.01 -16.68
N LYS A 242 -2.66 1.06 -16.68
CA LYS A 242 -1.80 -0.13 -16.71
C LYS A 242 -1.33 -0.54 -15.33
N ALA A 243 -1.07 0.42 -14.46
CA ALA A 243 -0.71 0.19 -13.07
C ALA A 243 -1.38 1.20 -12.15
N ILE A 244 -1.71 0.73 -10.95
CA ILE A 244 -2.23 1.50 -9.82
C ILE A 244 -1.22 1.37 -8.70
N GLN A 245 -0.82 2.46 -8.07
CA GLN A 245 0.19 2.43 -7.00
C GLN A 245 -0.28 3.28 -5.82
N GLN A 246 -0.12 2.76 -4.61
CA GLN A 246 -0.44 3.43 -3.35
C GLN A 246 0.65 3.12 -2.31
N PRO A 247 1.23 4.12 -1.60
CA PRO A 247 1.09 5.56 -1.87
C PRO A 247 1.64 5.93 -3.26
N SER A 248 1.31 7.13 -3.77
CA SER A 248 1.81 7.59 -5.07
C SER A 248 3.35 7.66 -5.08
N PHE A 249 4.00 6.76 -5.82
CA PHE A 249 5.45 6.73 -5.95
C PHE A 249 5.98 7.95 -6.71
N HIS A 250 5.22 8.49 -7.66
CA HIS A 250 5.55 9.76 -8.31
C HIS A 250 5.74 10.88 -7.28
N VAL A 251 4.76 11.07 -6.38
CA VAL A 251 4.85 12.09 -5.34
C VAL A 251 5.99 11.79 -4.36
N LEU A 252 6.08 10.54 -3.89
CA LEU A 252 7.12 10.14 -2.93
C LEU A 252 8.52 10.31 -3.52
N SER A 253 8.76 9.89 -4.75
CA SER A 253 10.08 9.98 -5.40
C SER A 253 10.54 11.41 -5.63
N HIS A 254 9.61 12.35 -5.87
CA HIS A 254 9.97 13.76 -6.11
C HIS A 254 10.05 14.59 -4.84
N LYS A 255 9.21 14.29 -3.83
CA LYS A 255 9.07 15.15 -2.63
C LYS A 255 9.62 14.52 -1.36
N GLN A 256 9.74 13.19 -1.31
CA GLN A 256 10.05 12.42 -0.10
C GLN A 256 10.98 11.23 -0.40
N ALA A 257 11.94 11.39 -1.32
CA ALA A 257 12.81 10.31 -1.78
C ALA A 257 13.57 9.61 -0.65
N ALA A 258 13.81 10.30 0.47
CA ALA A 258 14.42 9.74 1.67
C ALA A 258 13.65 8.53 2.24
N LEU A 259 12.36 8.38 1.96
CA LEU A 259 11.58 7.20 2.36
C LEU A 259 12.07 5.92 1.69
N PHE A 260 12.73 6.01 0.53
CA PHE A 260 13.31 4.87 -0.17
C PHE A 260 14.75 4.58 0.24
N TYR A 261 15.34 5.42 1.07
CA TYR A 261 16.75 5.30 1.43
C TYR A 261 16.97 4.14 2.40
N VAL A 262 17.93 3.28 2.06
CA VAL A 262 18.45 2.22 2.92
C VAL A 262 19.96 2.39 3.01
N THR A 263 20.46 2.47 4.24
CA THR A 263 21.89 2.62 4.51
C THR A 263 22.68 1.44 3.91
N ASN A 264 23.80 1.73 3.25
CA ASN A 264 24.67 0.75 2.59
C ASN A 264 24.02 -0.06 1.46
N ALA A 265 22.92 0.42 0.87
CA ALA A 265 22.37 -0.18 -0.33
C ALA A 265 23.28 0.06 -1.55
N LYS A 266 23.38 -0.96 -2.40
CA LYS A 266 24.04 -0.93 -3.71
C LYS A 266 23.05 -0.42 -4.75
N TRP A 267 22.86 0.90 -4.80
CA TRP A 267 21.86 1.53 -5.66
C TRP A 267 22.02 1.23 -7.15
N GLU A 268 23.24 0.93 -7.60
CA GLU A 268 23.54 0.46 -8.95
C GLU A 268 22.85 -0.87 -9.30
N MET A 269 22.55 -1.70 -8.29
CA MET A 269 21.84 -2.97 -8.45
C MET A 269 20.31 -2.79 -8.49
N CYS A 270 19.80 -1.58 -8.23
CA CYS A 270 18.36 -1.28 -8.32
C CYS A 270 17.91 -1.23 -9.80
N THR A 271 17.71 -2.43 -10.32
CA THR A 271 17.22 -2.78 -11.65
C THR A 271 16.18 -3.89 -11.50
N PRO A 272 15.25 -4.04 -12.45
CA PRO A 272 14.24 -5.10 -12.40
C PRO A 272 14.82 -6.51 -12.19
N GLU A 273 16.02 -6.77 -12.70
CA GLU A 273 16.65 -8.08 -12.67
C GLU A 273 17.46 -8.33 -11.39
N ASN A 274 17.99 -7.28 -10.75
CA ASN A 274 19.00 -7.43 -9.69
C ASN A 274 18.62 -6.82 -8.34
N TRP A 275 17.45 -6.22 -8.19
CA TRP A 275 17.06 -5.47 -6.98
C TRP A 275 17.22 -6.25 -5.67
N ARG A 276 17.05 -7.59 -5.69
CA ARG A 276 17.26 -8.45 -4.50
C ARG A 276 18.67 -8.35 -3.91
N ASN A 277 19.66 -8.04 -4.75
CA ASN A 277 21.06 -7.92 -4.36
C ASN A 277 21.44 -6.49 -3.97
N ALA A 278 20.50 -5.55 -4.01
CA ALA A 278 20.76 -4.14 -3.70
C ALA A 278 20.82 -3.87 -2.20
N MET A 279 20.09 -4.62 -1.38
CA MET A 279 20.06 -4.39 0.07
C MET A 279 21.24 -5.07 0.78
N PRO A 280 21.78 -4.45 1.85
CA PRO A 280 22.82 -5.08 2.64
C PRO A 280 22.30 -6.39 3.26
N VAL A 281 23.18 -7.39 3.35
CA VAL A 281 22.86 -8.63 4.08
C VAL A 281 22.82 -8.29 5.57
N VAL A 282 21.65 -8.44 6.18
CA VAL A 282 21.52 -8.33 7.64
C VAL A 282 22.07 -9.62 8.24
N ASN A 283 23.37 -9.62 8.56
CA ASN A 283 23.92 -10.63 9.46
C ASN A 283 23.36 -10.37 10.86
N VAL A 284 22.23 -11.00 11.19
CA VAL A 284 21.79 -11.10 12.57
C VAL A 284 22.83 -11.97 13.28
N GLN A 285 23.78 -11.34 13.98
CA GLN A 285 24.62 -12.06 14.93
C GLN A 285 23.67 -12.72 15.93
N ALA A 286 23.63 -14.05 15.93
CA ALA A 286 22.96 -14.80 16.97
C ALA A 286 23.45 -14.29 18.33
N PRO A 287 22.55 -14.06 19.32
CA PRO A 287 23.00 -13.68 20.65
C PRO A 287 24.01 -14.71 21.12
N ALA A 288 25.20 -14.24 21.51
CA ALA A 288 26.25 -15.08 22.05
C ALA A 288 25.64 -15.89 23.20
N VAL A 289 25.52 -17.21 23.01
CA VAL A 289 25.21 -18.12 24.10
C VAL A 289 26.40 -18.03 25.03
N SER A 290 26.25 -17.27 26.12
CA SER A 290 27.19 -17.22 27.22
C SER A 290 27.22 -18.61 27.85
N THR A 291 28.11 -19.48 27.39
CA THR A 291 28.44 -20.72 28.07
C THR A 291 29.29 -20.38 29.29
N THR A 292 28.64 -19.93 30.36
CA THR A 292 29.26 -19.91 31.68
C THR A 292 29.31 -21.37 32.15
N PRO A 293 30.50 -21.95 32.40
CA PRO A 293 30.59 -23.30 32.95
C PRO A 293 29.98 -23.34 34.37
N PRO A 294 29.27 -24.40 34.76
CA PRO A 294 28.77 -24.53 36.12
C PRO A 294 29.95 -24.59 37.11
N ALA A 295 29.83 -23.80 38.19
CA ALA A 295 30.80 -23.78 39.27
C ALA A 295 30.95 -25.18 39.89
N GLN A 296 32.19 -25.65 40.00
CA GLN A 296 32.52 -26.86 40.74
C GLN A 296 32.29 -26.61 42.24
N THR A 297 31.28 -27.26 42.81
CA THR A 297 31.12 -27.42 44.25
C THR A 297 32.21 -28.36 44.76
N THR A 298 33.23 -27.81 45.42
CA THR A 298 34.15 -28.58 46.27
C THR A 298 33.45 -28.90 47.59
N GLU A 299 33.23 -30.19 47.85
CA GLU A 299 32.78 -30.74 49.13
C GLU A 299 33.93 -30.65 50.16
N PRO A 300 33.68 -30.21 51.41
CA PRO A 300 34.71 -30.19 52.44
C PRO A 300 34.88 -31.59 53.08
N LYS A 301 36.14 -31.92 53.38
CA LYS A 301 36.57 -33.10 54.14
C LYS A 301 36.35 -32.93 55.63
#